data_AF-A0A399WS90-F1
#
_entry.id   AF-A0A399WS90-F1
#
_cell.length_a   1.000
_cell.length_b   1.000
_cell.length_c   1.000
_cell.angle_alpha   90.00
_cell.angle_beta   90.00
_cell.angle_gamma   90.00
#
_symmetry.space_group_name_H-M   'P 1'
#
loop_
_entity.id
_entity.type
_entity.pdbx_description
1 polymer ?
#
loop_
_entity_poly.entity_id
_entity_poly.type
_entity_poly.pdbx_seq_one_letter_code
_entity_poly.pdbx_strand_id
1 'polypeptide(L)' 'MSFYRVERRVKDLSGQVTEEWGVWQQTTTASELSLSSQPRGVEIDYRVFAVNVNGDSVPSNTVTAVL' A
#
# COMPACT_ATOMS: atom_id res chain seq x y z
N MET A 1 -13.03 -13.41 -9.93
CA MET A 1 -13.08 -11.94 -9.92
C MET A 1 -11.67 -11.42 -9.72
N SER A 2 -11.24 -10.42 -10.48
CA SER A 2 -9.91 -9.82 -10.36
C SER A 2 -10.01 -8.44 -9.73
N PHE A 3 -9.05 -8.08 -8.90
CA PHE A 3 -8.98 -6.79 -8.22
C PHE A 3 -7.51 -6.41 -7.96
N TYR A 4 -7.29 -5.19 -7.51
CA TYR A 4 -6.00 -4.73 -7.02
C TYR A 4 -6.02 -4.64 -5.50
N ARG A 5 -4.96 -5.13 -4.86
CA ARG A 5 -4.69 -4.91 -3.43
C ARG A 5 -3.58 -3.87 -3.29
N VAL A 6 -3.88 -2.77 -2.62
CA VAL A 6 -2.90 -1.77 -2.20
C VAL A 6 -2.49 -2.11 -0.79
N GLU A 7 -1.19 -2.22 -0.55
CA GLU A 7 -0.62 -2.31 0.79
C GLU A 7 0.18 -1.05 1.07
N ARG A 8 0.37 -0.75 2.36
CA ARG A 8 1.29 0.28 2.80
C ARG A 8 2.24 -0.23 3.88
N ARG A 9 3.35 0.46 4.03
CA ARG A 9 4.29 0.36 5.15
C ARG A 9 4.57 1.77 5.67
N VAL A 10 4.55 1.95 6.98
CA VAL A 10 4.79 3.26 7.61
C VAL A 10 6.16 3.26 8.27
N LYS A 11 6.90 4.35 8.09
CA LYS A 11 8.15 4.64 8.80
C LYS A 11 8.03 5.96 9.51
N ASP A 12 8.62 6.06 10.70
CA ASP A 12 8.80 7.38 11.32
C ASP A 12 9.84 8.22 10.56
N LEU A 13 10.02 9.47 10.99
CA LEU A 13 10.97 10.41 10.38
C LEU A 13 12.45 10.00 10.57
N SER A 14 12.74 8.99 11.39
CA SER A 14 14.08 8.41 11.51
C SER A 14 14.32 7.26 10.54
N GLY A 15 13.29 6.88 9.76
CA GLY A 15 13.31 5.77 8.83
C GLY A 15 12.99 4.41 9.49
N GLN A 16 12.65 4.38 10.78
CA GLN A 16 12.27 3.16 11.47
C GLN A 16 10.88 2.73 11.01
N VAL A 17 10.74 1.47 10.56
CA VAL A 17 9.44 0.88 10.23
C VAL A 17 8.59 0.75 11.49
N THR A 18 7.40 1.35 11.49
CA THR A 18 6.42 1.32 12.58
C THR A 18 5.16 0.54 12.22
N GLU A 19 4.87 0.37 10.93
CA GLU A 19 3.81 -0.50 10.41
C GLU A 19 4.36 -1.26 9.19
N GLU A 20 4.41 -2.59 9.23
CA GLU A 20 4.96 -3.42 8.15
C GLU A 20 3.90 -3.74 7.06
N TRP A 21 4.36 -4.14 5.87
CA TRP A 21 3.47 -4.57 4.78
C TRP A 21 2.43 -5.61 5.22
N GLY A 22 1.22 -5.50 4.64
CA GLY A 22 0.12 -6.43 4.90
C GLY A 22 -0.64 -6.17 6.21
N VAL A 23 -0.12 -5.33 7.11
CA VAL A 23 -0.88 -4.86 8.29
C VAL A 23 -2.06 -4.00 7.86
N TRP A 24 -1.80 -3.04 6.96
CA TRP A 24 -2.84 -2.26 6.31
C TRP A 24 -2.93 -2.62 4.82
N GLN A 25 -4.17 -2.76 4.35
CA GLN A 25 -4.48 -3.09 2.97
C GLN A 25 -5.84 -2.52 2.56
N GLN A 26 -5.98 -2.21 1.27
CA GLN A 26 -7.25 -1.83 0.67
C GLN A 26 -7.38 -2.46 -0.72
N THR A 27 -8.60 -2.83 -1.11
CA THR A 27 -8.86 -3.46 -2.41
C THR A 27 -9.75 -2.60 -3.29
N THR A 28 -9.50 -2.63 -4.60
CA THR A 28 -10.34 -1.96 -5.60
C THR A 28 -10.40 -2.76 -6.88
N THR A 29 -11.52 -2.73 -7.59
CA THR A 29 -11.61 -3.26 -8.96
C THR A 29 -11.29 -2.20 -10.01
N ALA A 30 -11.23 -0.92 -9.62
CA ALA A 30 -10.80 0.18 -10.48
C ALA A 30 -9.27 0.26 -10.53
N SER A 31 -8.73 0.90 -11.58
CA SER A 31 -7.30 1.17 -11.71
C SER A 31 -6.82 2.38 -10.89
N GLU A 32 -7.72 2.99 -10.11
CA GLU A 32 -7.44 4.15 -9.27
C GLU A 32 -8.13 4.00 -7.91
N LEU A 33 -7.54 4.64 -6.89
CA LEU A 33 -8.06 4.65 -5.53
C LEU A 33 -7.58 5.90 -4.78
N SER A 34 -8.51 6.62 -4.17
CA SER A 34 -8.21 7.74 -3.27
C SER A 34 -8.14 7.25 -1.83
N LEU A 35 -7.01 7.51 -1.15
CA LEU A 35 -6.80 7.16 0.25
C LEU A 35 -6.96 8.40 1.13
N SER A 36 -7.91 8.36 2.06
CA SER A 36 -8.16 9.41 3.05
C SER A 36 -7.64 8.99 4.43
N SER A 37 -7.56 9.94 5.36
CA SER A 37 -7.15 9.71 6.76
C SER A 37 -5.82 8.97 6.92
N GLN A 38 -4.87 9.28 6.04
CA GLN A 38 -3.52 8.73 6.12
C GLN A 38 -2.75 9.35 7.29
N PRO A 39 -1.89 8.59 7.98
CA PRO A 39 -0.99 9.10 9.01
C PRO A 39 -0.18 10.31 8.50
N ARG A 40 0.07 11.28 9.37
CA ARG A 40 0.84 12.49 9.08
C ARG A 40 2.14 12.51 9.85
N GLY A 41 3.13 13.25 9.36
CA GLY A 41 4.44 13.35 10.02
C GLY A 41 5.23 12.03 10.02
N VAL A 42 4.99 11.18 9.02
CA VAL A 42 5.63 9.88 8.80
C VAL A 42 5.87 9.69 7.30
N GLU A 43 6.79 8.80 6.94
CA GLU A 43 6.93 8.34 5.55
C GLU A 43 6.03 7.13 5.33
N ILE A 44 5.32 7.12 4.21
CA ILE A 44 4.44 6.01 3.84
C ILE A 44 4.90 5.45 2.50
N ASP A 45 5.27 4.18 2.49
CA ASP A 45 5.56 3.41 1.29
C ASP A 45 4.30 2.68 0.84
N TYR A 46 3.95 2.76 -0.44
CA TYR A 46 2.84 2.03 -1.05
C TYR A 46 3.32 1.04 -2.10
N ARG A 47 2.62 -0.09 -2.24
CA ARG A 47 2.77 -1.04 -3.34
C ARG A 47 1.43 -1.64 -3.72
N VAL A 48 1.30 -2.09 -4.97
CA VAL A 48 0.07 -2.66 -5.51
C VAL A 48 0.31 -4.07 -6.02
N PHE A 49 -0.66 -4.95 -5.79
CA PHE A 49 -0.73 -6.30 -6.33
C PHE A 49 -1.96 -6.42 -7.22
N ALA A 50 -1.82 -7.07 -8.38
CA ALA A 50 -2.97 -7.60 -9.10
C ALA A 50 -3.32 -8.97 -8.49
N VAL A 51 -4.59 -9.20 -8.19
CA VAL A 51 -5.07 -10.42 -7.53
C VAL A 51 -6.15 -11.07 -8.39
N ASN A 52 -6.01 -12.37 -8.64
CA ASN A 52 -7.01 -13.17 -9.32
C ASN A 52 -7.10 -14.58 -8.70
N VAL A 53 -7.87 -15.48 -9.33
CA VAL A 53 -8.09 -16.85 -8.82
C VAL A 53 -6.80 -17.67 -8.69
N ASN A 54 -5.76 -17.34 -9.45
CA ASN A 54 -4.45 -18.00 -9.40
C ASN A 54 -3.51 -17.38 -8.34
N GLY A 55 -3.97 -16.36 -7.61
CA GLY A 55 -3.22 -15.68 -6.56
C GLY A 55 -2.80 -14.25 -6.90
N ASP A 56 -1.77 -13.80 -6.20
CA ASP A 56 -1.24 -12.44 -6.28
C ASP A 56 -0.11 -12.35 -7.32
N SER A 57 -0.02 -11.22 -8.01
CA SER A 57 1.16 -10.89 -8.80
C SER A 57 2.39 -10.64 -7.93
N VAL A 58 3.55 -10.42 -8.57
CA VAL A 58 4.63 -9.67 -7.92
C VAL A 58 4.15 -8.25 -7.58
N PRO A 59 4.63 -7.63 -6.48
CA PRO A 59 4.26 -6.25 -6.17
C PRO A 59 4.78 -5.28 -7.24
N SER A 60 4.09 -4.17 -7.40
CA SER A 60 4.60 -3.01 -8.14
C SER A 60 5.88 -2.45 -7.51
N ASN A 61 6.50 -1.48 -8.18
CA ASN A 61 7.48 -0.63 -7.53
C ASN A 61 6.85 0.07 -6.31
N THR A 62 7.68 0.35 -5.31
CA THR A 62 7.27 1.14 -4.16
C THR A 62 7.21 2.61 -4.52
N VAL A 63 6.17 3.30 -4.04
CA VAL A 63 6.05 4.76 -4.11
C VAL A 63 5.97 5.32 -2.69
N THR A 64 6.82 6.28 -2.38
CA THR A 64 6.88 6.92 -1.05
C THR A 64 6.15 8.26 -1.07
N ALA A 65 5.36 8.50 -0.02
CA ALA A 65 4.66 9.76 0.23
C ALA A 65 4.91 10.27 1.65
N VAL A 66 4.92 11.59 1.81
CA VAL A 66 5.00 12.29 3.10
C VAL A 66 3.88 13.33 3.14
N LEU A 67 3.16 13.41 4.25
CA LEU A 67 1.99 14.27 4.47
C LEU A 67 2.17 15.23 5.64
#